data_AF-A0AAF3J4Z2-F1
#
_entry.id   AF-A0AAF3J4Z2-F1
#
_cell.length_a   1.000
_cell.length_b   1.000
_cell.length_c   1.000
_cell.angle_alpha   90.00
_cell.angle_beta   90.00
_cell.angle_gamma   90.00
#
_symmetry.space_group_name_H-M   'P 1'
#
loop_
_entity.id
_entity.type
_entity.pdbx_description
1 polymer ?
#
loop_
_entity_poly.entity_id
_entity_poly.type
_entity_poly.pdbx_seq_one_letter_code
_entity_poly.pdbx_strand_id
1 'polypeptide(L)'
;MTDVAPTSPKLEDLPKIDRDIAKALVHGVELKKVETHEKQVLPSPTEIIQEKTHNEICDGITHFTPERLRRTSTDEKQVLPTPQDIKQEKQHQELTHNIEEFDSGKLNPVSTEEKVILPSKEDILREKAPVEAAHFDKSALKHVEPQVKHGCEVVEAQ
;
A
#
# COMPACT_ATOMS: atom_id res chain seq x y z
N MET A 1 -9.72 -78.18 -16.32
CA MET A 1 -10.33 -77.71 -17.60
C MET A 1 -11.82 -77.84 -17.39
N THR A 2 -12.61 -76.77 -17.38
CA THR A 2 -12.87 -75.95 -18.57
C THR A 2 -13.09 -74.49 -18.20
N ASP A 3 -12.22 -73.66 -18.74
CA ASP A 3 -12.36 -72.23 -18.92
C ASP A 3 -13.56 -71.95 -19.84
N VAL A 4 -14.61 -71.28 -19.35
CA VAL A 4 -15.74 -70.84 -20.18
C VAL A 4 -15.38 -69.46 -20.72
N ALA A 5 -14.89 -69.47 -21.95
CA ALA A 5 -14.57 -68.27 -22.70
C ALA A 5 -15.80 -67.34 -22.85
N PRO A 6 -15.60 -66.01 -22.84
CA PRO A 6 -16.69 -65.04 -22.88
C PRO A 6 -17.45 -65.13 -24.20
N THR A 7 -18.75 -65.43 -24.11
CA THR A 7 -19.66 -65.48 -25.27
C THR A 7 -20.02 -64.05 -25.69
N SER A 8 -19.76 -63.71 -26.95
CA SER A 8 -20.15 -62.42 -27.52
C SER A 8 -21.68 -62.25 -27.47
N PRO A 9 -22.19 -61.06 -27.13
CA PRO A 9 -23.63 -60.80 -27.08
C PRO A 9 -24.26 -61.05 -28.45
N LYS A 10 -25.45 -61.66 -28.46
CA LYS A 10 -26.19 -61.92 -29.70
C LYS A 10 -26.86 -60.64 -30.18
N LEU A 11 -27.20 -60.59 -31.46
CA LEU A 11 -27.82 -59.41 -32.09
C LEU A 11 -29.11 -58.94 -31.36
N GLU A 12 -29.78 -59.87 -30.68
CA GLU A 12 -31.02 -59.66 -29.94
C GLU A 12 -30.82 -58.88 -28.63
N ASP A 13 -29.61 -58.94 -28.05
CA ASP A 13 -29.29 -58.37 -26.74
C ASP A 13 -28.76 -56.92 -26.83
N LEU A 14 -28.59 -56.39 -28.03
CA LEU A 14 -28.11 -55.03 -28.26
C LEU A 14 -29.27 -54.02 -28.19
N PRO A 15 -29.09 -52.86 -27.52
CA PRO A 15 -30.10 -51.81 -27.50
C PRO A 15 -30.36 -51.29 -28.92
N LYS A 16 -31.62 -51.37 -29.36
CA LYS A 16 -32.04 -50.88 -30.68
C LYS A 16 -32.34 -49.38 -30.59
N ILE A 17 -31.80 -48.62 -31.53
CA ILE A 17 -32.14 -47.20 -31.68
C ILE A 17 -33.62 -47.07 -32.04
N ASP A 18 -34.27 -46.00 -31.58
CA ASP A 18 -35.66 -45.73 -31.93
C ASP A 18 -35.84 -45.66 -33.46
N ARG A 19 -36.95 -46.22 -33.95
CA ARG A 19 -37.21 -46.36 -35.39
C ARG A 19 -37.20 -45.03 -36.11
N ASP A 20 -37.64 -43.96 -35.45
CA ASP A 20 -37.77 -42.65 -36.07
C ASP A 20 -36.40 -41.95 -36.15
N ILE A 21 -35.52 -42.18 -35.16
CA ILE A 21 -34.13 -41.71 -35.18
C ILE A 21 -33.32 -42.48 -36.23
N ALA A 22 -33.48 -43.80 -36.32
CA ALA A 22 -32.87 -44.61 -37.37
C ALA A 22 -33.26 -44.09 -38.76
N LYS A 23 -34.55 -43.82 -38.98
CA LYS A 23 -35.03 -43.25 -40.24
C LYS A 23 -34.42 -41.88 -40.49
N ALA A 24 -34.41 -40.97 -39.52
CA ALA A 24 -33.85 -39.62 -39.70
C ALA A 24 -32.36 -39.64 -40.06
N LEU A 25 -31.58 -40.55 -39.47
CA LEU A 25 -30.15 -40.69 -39.74
C LEU A 25 -29.86 -41.29 -41.13
N VAL A 26 -30.65 -42.27 -41.56
CA VAL A 26 -30.50 -42.93 -42.88
C VAL A 26 -30.75 -41.96 -44.05
N HIS A 27 -31.62 -40.97 -43.87
CA HIS A 27 -31.95 -40.02 -44.93
C HIS A 27 -30.95 -38.85 -45.06
N GLY A 28 -29.94 -38.77 -44.20
CA GLY A 28 -28.91 -37.72 -44.23
C GLY A 28 -29.47 -36.36 -43.83
N VAL A 29 -28.97 -35.78 -42.74
CA VAL A 29 -29.34 -34.40 -42.37
C VAL A 29 -28.49 -33.44 -43.20
N GLU A 30 -29.13 -32.70 -44.10
CA GLU A 30 -28.46 -31.65 -44.87
C GLU A 30 -28.24 -30.43 -43.96
N LEU A 31 -27.01 -30.30 -43.45
CA LEU A 31 -26.59 -29.12 -42.71
C LEU A 31 -26.39 -27.96 -43.67
N LYS A 32 -26.78 -26.75 -43.26
CA LYS A 32 -26.51 -25.54 -44.04
C LYS A 32 -25.00 -25.41 -44.25
N LYS A 33 -24.59 -25.31 -45.53
CA LYS A 33 -23.20 -25.04 -45.88
C LYS A 33 -22.81 -23.67 -45.31
N VAL A 34 -21.85 -23.64 -44.39
CA VAL A 34 -21.27 -22.41 -43.85
C VAL A 34 -19.96 -22.14 -44.60
N GLU A 35 -19.83 -20.96 -45.16
CA GLU A 35 -18.63 -20.54 -45.87
C GLU A 35 -17.56 -20.09 -44.87
N THR A 36 -16.50 -20.88 -44.75
CA THR A 36 -15.35 -20.54 -43.91
C THR A 36 -14.39 -19.66 -44.68
N HIS A 37 -14.13 -18.46 -44.17
CA HIS A 37 -13.18 -17.51 -44.75
C HIS A 37 -11.87 -17.56 -43.95
N GLU A 38 -10.78 -18.01 -44.58
CA GLU A 38 -9.44 -17.92 -44.01
C GLU A 38 -8.94 -16.48 -44.15
N LYS A 39 -8.80 -15.77 -43.02
CA LYS A 39 -8.37 -14.38 -43.01
C LYS A 39 -6.83 -14.31 -42.95
N GLN A 40 -6.17 -14.54 -44.08
CA GLN A 40 -4.73 -14.25 -44.20
C GLN A 40 -4.55 -12.74 -44.42
N VAL A 41 -4.22 -12.01 -43.36
CA VAL A 41 -3.89 -10.59 -43.46
C VAL A 41 -2.38 -10.45 -43.60
N LEU A 42 -1.94 -9.80 -44.68
CA LEU A 42 -0.53 -9.46 -44.85
C LEU A 42 -0.15 -8.36 -43.85
N PRO A 43 1.09 -8.39 -43.33
CA PRO A 43 1.61 -7.29 -42.52
C PRO A 43 1.47 -5.97 -43.28
N SER A 44 1.05 -4.93 -42.57
CA SER A 44 1.00 -3.59 -43.13
C SER A 44 2.41 -3.08 -43.46
N PRO A 45 2.55 -2.17 -44.43
CA PRO A 45 3.84 -1.54 -44.72
C PRO A 45 4.47 -0.87 -43.50
N THR A 46 3.65 -0.34 -42.59
CA THR A 46 4.12 0.28 -41.34
C THR A 46 4.75 -0.73 -40.40
N GLU A 47 4.15 -1.92 -40.23
CA GLU A 47 4.69 -2.98 -39.38
C GLU A 47 6.03 -3.50 -39.92
N ILE A 48 6.16 -3.64 -41.24
CA ILE A 48 7.41 -4.06 -41.89
C ILE A 48 8.51 -3.02 -41.67
N ILE A 49 8.19 -1.73 -41.82
CA ILE A 49 9.16 -0.65 -41.59
C ILE A 49 9.60 -0.63 -40.12
N GLN A 50 8.66 -0.76 -39.18
CA GLN A 50 8.96 -0.81 -37.75
C GLN A 50 9.85 -1.99 -37.38
N GLU A 51 9.54 -3.18 -37.90
CA GLU A 51 10.35 -4.39 -37.68
C GLU A 51 11.77 -4.21 -38.23
N LYS A 52 11.89 -3.67 -39.45
CA LYS A 52 13.19 -3.38 -40.05
C LYS A 52 14.00 -2.40 -39.21
N THR A 53 13.40 -1.30 -38.76
CA THR A 53 14.07 -0.32 -37.90
C THR A 53 14.48 -0.93 -36.56
N HIS A 54 13.64 -1.76 -35.97
CA HIS A 54 13.96 -2.47 -34.73
C HIS A 54 15.17 -3.39 -34.90
N ASN A 55 15.18 -4.19 -35.98
CA ASN A 55 16.28 -5.10 -36.28
C ASN A 55 17.59 -4.34 -36.53
N GLU A 56 17.56 -3.23 -37.28
CA GLU A 56 18.75 -2.40 -37.51
C GLU A 56 19.35 -1.84 -36.22
N ILE A 57 18.51 -1.43 -35.26
CA ILE A 57 18.95 -0.96 -33.95
C ILE A 57 19.57 -2.10 -33.14
N CYS A 58 18.88 -3.25 -33.08
CA CYS A 58 19.35 -4.44 -32.37
C CYS A 58 20.70 -4.93 -32.91
N ASP A 59 20.86 -4.98 -34.23
CA ASP A 59 22.11 -5.36 -34.89
C ASP A 59 23.23 -4.34 -34.59
N GLY A 60 22.90 -3.05 -34.64
CA GLY A 60 23.84 -1.98 -34.33
C GLY A 60 24.38 -2.05 -32.90
N ILE A 61 23.54 -2.43 -31.93
CA ILE A 61 23.93 -2.62 -30.53
C ILE A 61 24.69 -3.94 -30.35
N THR A 62 24.22 -5.03 -30.94
CA THR A 62 24.81 -6.38 -30.81
C THR A 62 26.24 -6.43 -31.37
N HIS A 63 26.48 -5.72 -32.48
CA HIS A 63 27.77 -5.65 -33.13
C HIS A 63 28.57 -4.38 -32.79
N PHE A 64 28.15 -3.64 -31.76
CA PHE A 64 28.86 -2.46 -31.32
C PHE A 64 30.23 -2.82 -30.72
N THR A 65 31.31 -2.28 -31.28
CA THR A 65 32.66 -2.43 -30.72
C THR A 65 33.03 -1.24 -29.83
N PRO A 66 33.42 -1.46 -28.56
CA PRO A 66 33.83 -0.38 -27.65
C PRO A 66 35.00 0.46 -28.15
N GLU A 67 35.79 -0.03 -29.10
CA GLU A 67 36.87 0.70 -29.77
C GLU A 67 36.39 1.96 -30.51
N ARG A 68 35.09 2.02 -30.86
CA ARG A 68 34.45 3.19 -31.46
C ARG A 68 34.16 4.29 -30.44
N LEU A 69 34.22 3.99 -29.14
CA LEU A 69 34.07 5.00 -28.10
C LEU A 69 35.33 5.87 -28.03
N ARG A 70 35.13 7.17 -27.84
CA ARG A 70 36.24 8.07 -27.54
C ARG A 70 36.85 7.67 -26.19
N ARG A 71 38.17 7.52 -26.16
CA ARG A 71 38.90 7.28 -24.91
C ARG A 71 38.82 8.55 -24.08
N THR A 72 38.26 8.44 -22.88
CA THR A 72 38.25 9.50 -21.87
C THR A 72 39.25 9.12 -20.78
N SER A 73 40.16 10.04 -20.43
CA SER A 73 41.06 9.86 -19.30
C SER A 73 40.29 10.18 -18.02
N THR A 74 40.16 9.21 -17.12
CA THR A 74 39.56 9.38 -15.80
C THR A 74 40.68 9.48 -14.77
N ASP A 75 40.84 10.64 -14.15
CA ASP A 75 41.75 10.82 -13.01
C ASP A 75 41.02 10.43 -11.71
N GLU A 76 41.30 9.24 -11.19
CA GLU A 76 40.85 8.83 -9.86
C GLU A 76 41.65 9.59 -8.80
N LYS A 77 41.02 10.57 -8.14
CA LYS A 77 41.64 11.29 -7.02
C LYS A 77 41.62 10.42 -5.77
N GLN A 78 42.57 9.50 -5.65
CA GLN A 78 42.83 8.81 -4.40
C GLN A 78 43.63 9.73 -3.47
N VAL A 79 42.93 10.56 -2.70
CA VAL A 79 43.54 11.38 -1.65
C VAL A 79 43.70 10.51 -0.40
N LEU A 80 44.91 10.45 0.14
CA LEU A 80 45.11 9.85 1.45
C LEU A 80 44.41 10.72 2.52
N PRO A 81 43.85 10.12 3.59
CA PRO A 81 43.36 10.89 4.73
C PRO A 81 44.44 11.84 5.23
N THR A 82 44.05 13.08 5.52
CA THR A 82 44.95 14.07 6.09
C THR A 82 45.25 13.71 7.55
N PRO A 83 46.35 14.23 8.13
CA PRO A 83 46.61 14.07 9.57
C PRO A 83 45.48 14.59 10.46
N GLN A 84 44.71 15.57 9.97
CA GLN A 84 43.54 16.10 10.67
C GLN A 84 42.41 15.08 10.70
N ASP A 85 42.13 14.40 9.59
CA ASP A 85 41.09 13.36 9.51
C ASP A 85 41.40 12.21 10.49
N ILE A 86 42.68 11.78 10.54
CA ILE A 86 43.13 10.74 11.47
C ILE A 86 42.98 11.20 12.93
N LYS A 87 43.29 12.46 13.23
CA LYS A 87 43.15 13.01 14.59
C LYS A 87 41.69 13.06 15.02
N GLN A 88 40.80 13.51 14.12
CA GLN A 88 39.36 13.56 14.39
C GLN A 88 38.78 12.18 14.62
N GLU A 89 39.17 11.19 13.79
CA GLU A 89 38.75 9.80 13.96
C GLU A 89 39.20 9.23 15.31
N LYS A 90 40.46 9.44 15.69
CA LYS A 90 40.96 9.01 17.01
C LYS A 90 40.21 9.65 18.17
N GLN A 91 39.95 10.96 18.10
CA GLN A 91 39.17 11.66 19.12
C GLN A 91 37.74 11.12 19.23
N HIS A 92 37.12 10.79 18.09
CA HIS A 92 35.78 10.21 18.08
C HIS A 92 35.78 8.82 18.73
N GLN A 93 36.72 7.95 18.35
CA GLN A 93 36.87 6.61 18.92
C GLN A 93 37.14 6.64 20.42
N GLU A 94 38.01 7.54 20.88
CA GLU A 94 38.28 7.72 22.31
C GLU A 94 37.02 8.16 23.06
N LEU A 95 36.23 9.09 22.51
CA LEU A 95 34.99 9.54 23.12
C LEU A 95 33.95 8.42 23.20
N THR A 96 33.72 7.69 22.11
CA THR A 96 32.75 6.59 22.09
C THR A 96 33.14 5.49 23.05
N HIS A 97 34.42 5.12 23.08
CA HIS A 97 34.94 4.11 23.99
C HIS A 97 34.76 4.52 25.47
N ASN A 98 35.07 5.76 25.82
CA ASN A 98 34.88 6.27 27.17
C ASN A 98 33.40 6.27 27.62
N ILE A 99 32.47 6.48 26.68
CA ILE A 99 31.02 6.41 26.95
C ILE A 99 30.57 4.96 27.12
N GLU A 100 31.05 4.04 26.28
CA GLU A 100 30.74 2.61 26.37
C GLU A 100 31.24 2.00 27.69
N GLU A 101 32.44 2.38 28.13
CA GLU A 101 33.02 1.92 29.40
C GLU A 101 32.57 2.74 30.63
N PHE A 102 31.67 3.71 30.44
CA PHE A 102 31.23 4.56 31.53
C PHE A 102 30.39 3.78 32.55
N ASP A 103 30.96 3.55 33.72
CA ASP A 103 30.27 2.98 34.87
C ASP A 103 29.36 4.04 35.53
N SER A 104 28.04 3.84 35.43
CA SER A 104 27.04 4.68 36.07
C SER A 104 27.17 4.75 37.60
N GLY A 105 27.83 3.78 38.23
CA GLY A 105 28.13 3.80 39.67
C GLY A 105 29.12 4.89 40.08
N LYS A 106 29.87 5.47 39.12
CA LYS A 106 30.75 6.62 39.35
C LYS A 106 30.00 7.96 39.42
N LEU A 107 28.70 7.97 39.11
CA LEU A 107 27.88 9.17 39.25
C LEU A 107 27.69 9.51 40.74
N ASN A 108 27.81 10.79 41.08
CA ASN A 108 27.52 11.24 42.44
C ASN A 108 26.02 11.03 42.74
N PRO A 109 25.67 10.40 43.87
CA PRO A 109 24.27 10.24 44.25
C PRO A 109 23.65 11.62 44.50
N VAL A 110 22.51 11.88 43.87
CA VAL A 110 21.70 13.09 44.08
C VAL A 110 20.33 12.68 44.59
N SER A 111 19.87 13.32 45.66
CA SER A 111 18.51 13.13 46.17
C SER A 111 17.56 13.95 45.32
N THR A 112 16.71 13.30 44.52
CA THR A 112 15.66 13.97 43.74
C THR A 112 14.35 13.96 44.53
N GLU A 113 13.81 15.14 44.81
CA GLU A 113 12.47 15.29 45.38
C GLU A 113 11.43 15.44 44.26
N GLU A 114 10.57 14.43 44.08
CA GLU A 114 9.41 14.52 43.18
C GLU A 114 8.21 15.07 43.96
N LYS A 115 7.76 16.29 43.63
CA LYS A 115 6.58 16.89 44.26
C LYS A 115 5.30 16.36 43.65
N VAL A 116 4.88 15.16 44.05
CA VAL A 116 3.53 14.66 43.78
C VAL A 116 2.57 15.30 44.78
N ILE A 117 2.16 16.55 44.52
CA ILE A 117 1.08 17.17 45.28
C ILE A 117 -0.26 16.60 44.79
N LEU A 118 -0.99 15.96 45.70
CA LEU A 118 -2.38 15.60 45.43
C LEU A 118 -3.20 16.89 45.27
N PRO A 119 -4.13 16.95 44.31
CA PRO A 119 -5.05 18.08 44.18
C PRO A 119 -5.73 18.37 45.53
N SER A 120 -5.79 19.64 45.92
CA SER A 120 -6.48 20.02 47.15
C SER A 120 -7.99 19.88 46.98
N LYS A 121 -8.73 19.84 48.10
CA LYS A 121 -10.20 19.85 48.06
C LYS A 121 -10.75 21.07 47.34
N GLU A 122 -10.09 22.22 47.46
CA GLU A 122 -10.47 23.45 46.77
C GLU A 122 -10.27 23.34 45.26
N ASP A 123 -9.19 22.69 44.82
CA ASP A 123 -8.93 22.45 43.40
C ASP A 123 -10.01 21.56 42.78
N ILE A 124 -10.39 20.50 43.49
CA ILE A 124 -11.45 19.58 43.08
C ILE A 124 -12.80 20.31 43.03
N LEU A 125 -13.12 21.13 44.03
CA LEU A 125 -14.39 21.89 44.06
C LEU A 125 -14.45 22.93 42.95
N ARG A 126 -13.34 23.62 42.70
CA ARG A 126 -13.22 24.62 41.64
C ARG A 126 -13.43 23.99 40.25
N GLU A 127 -12.94 22.78 40.05
CA GLU A 127 -13.14 22.03 38.80
C GLU A 127 -14.56 21.44 38.69
N LYS A 128 -15.16 21.00 39.80
CA LYS A 128 -16.52 20.44 39.81
C LYS A 128 -17.62 21.47 39.57
N ALA A 129 -17.48 22.68 40.10
CA ALA A 129 -18.52 23.72 40.00
C ALA A 129 -18.98 24.05 38.56
N PRO A 130 -18.10 24.29 37.57
CA PRO A 130 -18.55 24.55 36.20
C PRO A 130 -19.19 23.34 35.54
N VAL A 131 -18.76 22.11 35.87
CA VAL A 131 -19.35 20.87 35.35
C VAL A 131 -20.78 20.70 35.88
N GLU A 132 -20.99 20.91 37.18
CA GLU A 132 -22.31 20.85 37.80
C GLU A 132 -23.23 21.96 37.27
N ALA A 133 -22.71 23.18 37.07
CA ALA A 133 -23.47 24.28 36.48
C ALA A 133 -23.87 24.01 35.02
N ALA A 134 -23.02 23.34 34.23
CA ALA A 134 -23.33 22.96 32.85
C ALA A 134 -24.45 21.91 32.76
N HIS A 135 -24.54 21.01 33.75
CA HIS A 135 -25.55 19.95 33.83
C HIS A 135 -26.79 20.32 34.65
N PHE A 136 -26.91 21.58 35.07
CA PHE A 136 -28.04 22.02 35.88
C PHE A 136 -29.36 22.06 35.07
N ASP A 137 -30.39 21.40 35.61
CA ASP A 137 -31.72 21.34 34.99
C ASP A 137 -32.47 22.67 35.16
N LYS A 138 -32.59 23.42 34.05
CA LYS A 138 -33.28 24.72 34.01
C LYS A 138 -34.78 24.62 34.26
N SER A 139 -35.39 23.43 34.11
CA SER A 139 -36.81 23.23 34.39
C SER A 139 -37.15 23.31 35.88
N ALA A 140 -36.14 23.13 36.75
CA ALA A 140 -36.27 23.29 38.20
C ALA A 140 -36.29 24.76 38.65
N LEU A 141 -36.01 25.72 37.76
CA LEU A 141 -36.10 27.15 38.07
C LEU A 141 -37.55 27.61 38.10
N LYS A 142 -37.94 28.27 39.20
CA LYS A 142 -39.23 28.95 39.29
C LYS A 142 -39.25 30.12 38.31
N HIS A 143 -40.31 30.22 37.51
CA HIS A 143 -40.52 31.37 36.63
C HIS A 143 -40.65 32.66 37.46
N VAL A 144 -39.90 33.69 37.09
CA VAL A 144 -40.01 35.05 37.65
C VAL A 144 -40.17 36.00 36.47
N GLU A 145 -41.27 36.74 36.44
CA GLU A 145 -41.54 37.74 35.41
C GLU A 145 -40.83 39.05 35.77
N PRO A 146 -39.85 39.51 34.96
CA PRO A 146 -39.09 40.72 35.28
C PRO A 146 -39.95 41.96 35.08
N GLN A 147 -40.07 42.79 36.11
CA GLN A 147 -40.73 44.10 36.01
C GLN A 147 -39.69 45.19 35.72
N VAL A 148 -39.68 45.69 34.48
CA VAL A 148 -38.81 46.79 34.08
C VAL A 148 -39.44 48.12 34.48
N LYS A 149 -38.94 48.71 35.57
CA LYS A 149 -39.31 50.07 35.98
C LYS A 149 -38.60 51.08 35.07
N HIS A 150 -39.35 51.77 34.21
CA HIS A 150 -38.85 52.85 33.37
C HIS A 150 -38.91 54.19 34.12
N GLY A 151 -38.09 54.34 35.16
CA GLY A 151 -38.05 55.54 35.97
C GLY A 151 -36.63 56.05 36.16
N CYS A 152 -36.11 56.79 35.18
CA CYS A 152 -35.03 57.75 35.41
C CYS A 152 -35.33 58.99 34.57
N GLU A 153 -36.05 59.93 35.18
CA GLU A 153 -36.13 61.30 34.67
C GLU A 153 -34.74 61.91 34.82
N VAL A 154 -34.18 62.40 33.71
CA VAL A 154 -32.90 63.10 33.70
C VAL A 154 -33.12 64.46 34.36
N VAL A 155 -32.80 64.57 35.64
CA VAL A 155 -32.56 65.87 36.28
C VAL A 155 -31.10 66.25 36.04
N GLU A 156 -30.86 67.03 34.98
CA GLU A 156 -29.64 67.83 34.86
C GLU A 156 -29.68 68.92 35.93
N ALA A 157 -28.62 69.00 36.75
CA ALA A 157 -28.37 70.17 37.59
C ALA A 157 -26.91 70.60 37.40
N GLN A 158 -26.78 71.84 36.92
CA GLN A 158 -25.56 72.63 36.75
C GLN A 158 -24.92 73.02 38.08
#